data_AF-A0AAX0K8I0-F1
#
_entry.id   AF-A0AAX0K8I0-F1
#
_cell.length_a   1.000
_cell.length_b   1.000
_cell.length_c   1.000
_cell.angle_alpha   90.00
_cell.angle_beta   90.00
_cell.angle_gamma   90.00
#
_symmetry.space_group_name_H-M   'P 1'
#
loop_
_entity.id
_entity.type
_entity.pdbx_description
1 polymer ?
#
loop_
_entity_poly.entity_id
_entity_poly.type
_entity_poly.pdbx_seq_one_letter_code
_entity_poly.pdbx_strand_id
1 'polypeptide(L)' 'MDKPTDWRSGTRRIFSNEFKLHMVELASKPNANIAQLSREHGVDNNLIFKWLRLWQREGRISR' A
#
# COMPACT_ATOMS: atom_id res chain seq x y z
N MET A 1 -9.08 10.70 -29.40
CA MET A 1 -9.84 11.17 -28.22
C MET A 1 -9.04 10.83 -26.98
N ASP A 2 -8.26 11.78 -26.46
CA ASP A 2 -7.67 11.70 -25.12
C ASP A 2 -8.79 11.69 -24.10
N LYS A 3 -8.96 10.55 -23.41
CA LYS A 3 -9.87 10.46 -22.27
C LYS A 3 -9.23 11.29 -21.15
N PRO A 4 -9.87 12.35 -20.63
CA PRO A 4 -9.37 13.02 -19.45
C PRO A 4 -9.34 11.97 -18.34
N THR A 5 -8.15 11.61 -17.86
CA THR A 5 -7.99 10.82 -16.65
C THR A 5 -8.53 11.67 -15.51
N ASP A 6 -9.79 11.45 -15.17
CA ASP A 6 -10.40 11.96 -13.96
C ASP A 6 -9.72 11.27 -12.77
N TRP A 7 -8.52 11.72 -12.43
CA TRP A 7 -7.71 11.15 -11.35
C TRP A 7 -8.25 11.54 -9.97
N ARG A 8 -9.32 12.35 -9.92
CA ARG A 8 -9.84 12.96 -8.69
C ARG A 8 -11.11 12.30 -8.14
N SER A 9 -11.73 11.36 -8.86
CA SER A 9 -12.93 10.63 -8.38
C SER A 9 -12.64 9.19 -7.94
N GLY A 10 -11.42 8.90 -7.48
CA GLY A 10 -11.12 7.63 -6.82
C GLY A 10 -11.65 7.61 -5.39
N THR A 11 -12.76 6.93 -5.14
CA THR A 11 -13.16 6.46 -3.80
C THR A 11 -11.91 5.94 -3.10
N ARG A 12 -11.44 6.61 -2.04
CA ARG A 12 -10.23 6.19 -1.32
C ARG A 12 -10.42 4.73 -0.94
N ARG A 13 -9.63 3.82 -1.52
CA ARG A 13 -9.63 2.41 -1.12
C ARG A 13 -9.24 2.36 0.35
N ILE A 14 -10.22 2.06 1.20
CA ILE A 14 -9.98 1.79 2.61
C ILE A 14 -9.62 0.32 2.72
N PHE A 15 -8.40 0.07 3.18
CA PHE A 15 -7.93 -1.28 3.43
C PHE A 15 -8.10 -1.61 4.91
N SER A 16 -8.54 -2.83 5.21
CA SER A 16 -8.62 -3.38 6.56
C SER A 16 -7.24 -3.44 7.19
N ASN A 17 -7.15 -3.33 8.52
CA ASN A 17 -5.85 -3.35 9.21
C ASN A 17 -5.10 -4.68 9.03
N GLU A 18 -5.82 -5.81 8.98
CA GLU A 18 -5.23 -7.12 8.68
C GLU A 18 -4.56 -7.14 7.31
N PHE A 19 -5.21 -6.56 6.30
CA PHE A 19 -4.63 -6.44 4.96
C PHE A 19 -3.37 -5.55 4.96
N LYS A 20 -3.40 -4.42 5.68
CA LYS A 20 -2.22 -3.56 5.81
C LYS A 20 -1.04 -4.28 6.47
N LEU A 21 -1.32 -5.04 7.54
CA LEU A 21 -0.32 -5.85 8.24
C LEU A 21 0.29 -6.90 7.33
N HIS A 22 -0.55 -7.62 6.57
CA HIS A 22 -0.06 -8.59 5.59
C HIS A 22 0.86 -7.94 4.54
N MET A 23 0.46 -6.78 3.99
CA MET A 23 1.29 -6.05 3.01
C MET A 23 2.62 -5.59 3.60
N VAL A 24 2.65 -5.18 4.86
CA VAL A 24 3.88 -4.77 5.53
C VAL A 24 4.76 -5.96 5.91
N GLU A 25 4.18 -7.08 6.32
CA GLU A 25 4.95 -8.31 6.56
C GLU A 25 5.65 -8.78 5.28
N LEU A 26 4.93 -8.75 4.15
CA LEU A 26 5.52 -9.03 2.84
C LEU A 26 6.60 -8.02 2.49
N ALA A 27 6.34 -6.72 2.64
CA ALA A 27 7.29 -5.64 2.33
C ALA A 27 8.49 -5.56 3.30
N SER A 28 8.39 -6.13 4.50
CA SER A 28 9.48 -6.14 5.50
C SER A 28 10.52 -7.23 5.22
N LYS A 29 10.24 -8.17 4.31
CA LYS A 29 11.21 -9.19 3.92
C LYS A 29 12.34 -8.56 3.11
N PRO A 30 13.60 -8.96 3.32
CA PRO A 30 14.76 -8.38 2.61
C PRO A 30 14.71 -8.59 1.09
N ASN A 31 13.93 -9.57 0.59
CA ASN A 31 13.75 -9.86 -0.83
C ASN A 31 12.41 -9.34 -1.38
N ALA A 32 11.70 -8.48 -0.65
CA ALA A 32 10.38 -8.00 -1.06
C ALA A 32 10.48 -6.98 -2.20
N ASN A 33 9.78 -7.25 -3.31
CA ASN A 33 9.64 -6.29 -4.39
C ASN A 33 8.31 -5.54 -4.25
N ILE A 34 8.36 -4.33 -3.71
CA ILE A 34 7.17 -3.49 -3.46
C ILE A 34 6.41 -3.20 -4.76
N ALA A 35 7.11 -3.02 -5.89
CA ALA A 35 6.49 -2.81 -7.19
C ALA A 35 5.73 -4.05 -7.70
N GLN A 36 6.22 -5.24 -7.38
CA GLN A 36 5.51 -6.49 -7.65
C GLN A 36 4.27 -6.63 -6.75
N LEU A 37 4.42 -6.40 -5.44
CA LEU A 37 3.31 -6.45 -4.49
C LEU A 37 2.20 -5.46 -4.85
N SER A 38 2.56 -4.28 -5.33
CA SER A 38 1.62 -3.28 -5.82
C SER A 38 0.79 -3.78 -7.01
N ARG A 39 1.44 -4.44 -7.97
CA ARG A 39 0.79 -5.01 -9.16
C ARG A 39 -0.07 -6.21 -8.82
N GLU A 40 0.42 -7.08 -7.95
CA GLU A 40 -0.25 -8.33 -7.56
C GLU A 40 -1.49 -8.08 -6.70
N HIS A 41 -1.40 -7.15 -5.73
CA HIS A 41 -2.50 -6.84 -4.82
C HIS A 41 -3.32 -5.61 -5.22
N GLY A 42 -2.93 -4.91 -6.30
CA GLY A 42 -3.61 -3.69 -6.76
C GLY A 42 -3.54 -2.54 -5.75
N VAL A 43 -2.46 -2.46 -4.97
CA VAL A 43 -2.20 -1.46 -3.94
C VAL A 43 -1.16 -0.48 -4.45
N ASP A 44 -1.31 0.81 -4.18
CA ASP A 44 -0.29 1.78 -4.58
C ASP A 44 1.01 1.58 -3.77
N ASN A 45 2.16 1.58 -4.47
CA ASN A 45 3.49 1.50 -3.85
C ASN A 45 3.66 2.52 -2.72
N ASN A 46 3.17 3.75 -2.93
CA ASN A 46 3.28 4.83 -1.95
C ASN A 46 2.52 4.51 -0.66
N LEU A 47 1.43 3.75 -0.76
CA LEU A 47 0.64 3.31 0.39
C LEU A 47 1.38 2.23 1.19
N ILE A 48 2.02 1.28 0.49
CA ILE A 48 2.85 0.23 1.11
C ILE A 48 4.03 0.87 1.86
N PHE A 49 4.75 1.82 1.24
CA PHE A 49 5.83 2.56 1.91
C PHE A 49 5.35 3.31 3.15
N LYS A 50 4.17 3.93 3.09
CA LYS A 50 3.59 4.63 4.24
C LYS A 50 3.31 3.68 5.39
N TRP A 51 2.70 2.52 5.11
CA TRP A 51 2.43 1.51 6.14
C TRP A 51 3.70 0.91 6.71
N LEU A 52 4.68 0.58 5.86
CA LEU A 52 5.98 0.06 6.30
C LEU A 52 6.69 1.04 7.23
N ARG A 53 6.69 2.33 6.88
CA ARG A 53 7.28 3.39 7.74
C ARG A 53 6.54 3.51 9.08
N LEU A 54 5.21 3.46 9.08
CA LEU A 54 4.42 3.51 10.33
C LEU A 54 4.71 2.30 11.22
N TRP A 55 4.80 1.10 10.63
CA TRP A 55 5.15 -0.12 11.35
C TRP A 55 6.56 -0.06 11.94
N GLN A 56 7.57 0.37 11.18
CA GLN A 56 8.94 0.51 11.68
C GLN A 56 9.07 1.56 12.79
N ARG A 57 8.24 2.62 12.77
CA ARG A 57 8.31 3.72 13.74
C ARG A 57 7.51 3.46 15.01
N GLU A 58 6.32 2.88 14.89
CA GLU A 58 5.34 2.79 15.99
C GLU A 58 5.00 1.34 16.37
N GLY A 59 5.51 0.34 15.63
CA GLY A 59 5.14 -1.07 15.82
C GLY A 59 3.67 -1.38 15.47
N ARG A 60 2.97 -0.44 14.80
CA ARG A 60 1.56 -0.57 14.44
C ARG A 60 1.24 0.22 13.17
N ILE A 61 0.36 -0.34 12.34
CA ILE A 61 -0.20 0.35 11.16
C ILE A 61 -1.62 0.76 11.50
N SER A 62 -1.74 1.66 12.47
CA SER A 62 -3.05 2.22 12.84
C SER A 62 -3.05 3.72 12.58
N ARG A 63 -4.13 4.21 11.99
CA ARG A 63 -4.56 5.61 12.11
C ARG A 63 -6.05 5.61 12.36
#